data_AF-A0A6F9AHP4-F1
#
_entry.id   AF-A0A6F9AHP4-F1
#
_cell.length_a   1.000
_cell.length_b   1.000
_cell.length_c   1.000
_cell.angle_alpha   90.00
_cell.angle_beta   90.00
_cell.angle_gamma   90.00
#
_symmetry.space_group_name_H-M   'P 1'
#
loop_
_entity.id
_entity.type
_entity.pdbx_description
1 polymer ?
#
loop_
_entity_poly.entity_id
_entity_poly.type
_entity_poly.pdbx_seq_one_letter_code
_entity_poly.pdbx_strand_id
1 'polypeptide(L)'
;MRSDSKAKQWSPIFTGSGIDSPDYTNVQELKYLDMVISEALRLYPPGFRFARDVDEDCMVNGQFLPKGATLEIPAGYLHYDPEYWPEPEKFIPERHPFVYLPFGAGPRSCVGMRLAQLEIKMALVHIFRKFNIVACTDTKVPLMLKSHTTLGPKNGIYVTITNREIEGEPATPPAEEE
;
A
#
# COMPACT_ATOMS: atom_id res chain seq x y z
N MET A 1 -3.76 -15.40 15.57
CA MET A 1 -5.17 -15.80 15.43
C MET A 1 -5.90 -14.71 14.64
N ARG A 2 -6.22 -14.95 13.37
CA ARG A 2 -7.00 -14.01 12.54
C ARG A 2 -8.48 -14.16 12.93
N SER A 3 -9.21 -13.07 13.10
CA SER A 3 -10.66 -13.12 13.31
C SER A 3 -11.35 -13.67 12.05
N ASP A 4 -12.40 -14.47 12.22
CA ASP A 4 -13.15 -15.12 11.13
C ASP A 4 -13.69 -14.16 10.06
N SER A 5 -13.95 -12.91 10.44
CA SER A 5 -14.37 -11.84 9.51
C SER A 5 -13.30 -11.47 8.49
N LYS A 6 -12.03 -11.37 8.92
CA LYS A 6 -10.91 -11.02 8.03
C LYS A 6 -10.55 -12.21 7.14
N ALA A 7 -10.60 -13.44 7.66
CA ALA A 7 -10.38 -14.64 6.86
C ALA A 7 -11.34 -14.73 5.66
N LYS A 8 -12.62 -14.38 5.84
CA LYS A 8 -13.62 -14.34 4.76
C LYS A 8 -13.32 -13.28 3.68
N GLN A 9 -12.76 -12.12 4.05
CA GLN A 9 -12.44 -11.05 3.10
C GLN A 9 -11.23 -11.38 2.21
N TRP A 10 -10.30 -12.22 2.71
CA TRP A 10 -9.20 -12.75 1.92
C TRP A 10 -9.59 -13.99 1.09
N SER A 11 -10.73 -14.62 1.41
CA SER A 11 -11.18 -15.86 0.76
C SER A 11 -11.14 -15.79 -0.78
N PRO A 12 -11.61 -14.73 -1.47
CA PRO A 12 -11.58 -14.68 -2.93
C PRO A 12 -10.18 -14.75 -3.54
N ILE A 13 -9.13 -14.36 -2.79
CA ILE A 13 -7.74 -14.45 -3.23
C ILE A 13 -7.23 -15.90 -3.08
N PHE A 14 -7.76 -16.67 -2.12
CA PHE A 14 -7.21 -17.96 -1.69
C PHE A 14 -8.05 -19.19 -2.03
N THR A 15 -9.36 -19.04 -2.27
CA THR A 15 -10.22 -20.15 -2.69
C THR A 15 -10.19 -20.28 -4.20
N GLY A 16 -9.79 -21.45 -4.71
CA GLY A 16 -9.75 -21.80 -6.14
C GLY A 16 -11.13 -21.87 -6.84
N SER A 17 -12.13 -21.14 -6.35
CA SER A 17 -13.51 -21.16 -6.85
C SER A 17 -14.02 -19.80 -7.36
N GLY A 18 -13.17 -18.77 -7.43
CA GLY A 18 -13.59 -17.43 -7.91
C GLY A 18 -12.67 -16.74 -8.91
N ILE A 19 -11.38 -17.11 -8.95
CA ILE A 19 -10.39 -16.53 -9.87
C ILE A 19 -9.41 -17.66 -10.24
N ASP A 20 -9.63 -18.35 -11.35
CA ASP A 20 -8.69 -19.37 -11.85
C ASP A 20 -7.36 -18.71 -12.28
N SER A 21 -7.46 -17.53 -12.89
CA SER A 21 -6.34 -16.65 -13.24
C SER A 21 -6.70 -15.19 -12.94
N PRO A 22 -5.85 -14.42 -12.22
CA PRO A 22 -6.08 -13.00 -12.03
C PRO A 22 -6.08 -12.27 -13.38
N ASP A 23 -7.10 -11.44 -13.60
CA ASP A 23 -7.27 -10.63 -14.80
C ASP A 23 -7.65 -9.19 -14.40
N TYR A 24 -7.67 -8.30 -15.39
CA TYR A 24 -7.97 -6.88 -15.15
C TYR A 24 -9.30 -6.65 -14.43
N THR A 25 -10.34 -7.42 -14.73
CA THR A 25 -11.69 -7.22 -14.19
C THR A 25 -11.79 -7.77 -12.77
N ASN A 26 -11.33 -9.01 -12.56
CA ASN A 26 -11.53 -9.68 -11.28
C ASN A 26 -10.71 -9.05 -10.14
N VAL A 27 -9.52 -8.50 -10.41
CA VAL A 27 -8.72 -7.85 -9.36
C VAL A 27 -9.32 -6.51 -8.91
N GLN A 28 -10.15 -5.88 -9.74
CA GLN A 28 -10.82 -4.63 -9.37
C GLN A 28 -11.93 -4.86 -8.35
N GLU A 29 -12.49 -6.07 -8.26
CA GLU A 29 -13.54 -6.43 -7.30
C GLU A 29 -12.99 -6.75 -5.89
N LEU A 30 -11.68 -6.80 -5.72
CA LEU A 30 -11.01 -7.11 -4.45
C LEU A 30 -11.01 -5.91 -3.49
N LYS A 31 -12.19 -5.50 -3.01
CA LYS A 31 -12.38 -4.31 -2.16
C LYS A 31 -11.56 -4.32 -0.88
N TYR A 32 -11.34 -5.50 -0.28
CA TYR A 32 -10.48 -5.58 0.91
C TYR A 32 -9.01 -5.35 0.59
N LEU A 33 -8.56 -5.80 -0.59
CA LEU A 33 -7.21 -5.53 -1.05
C LEU A 33 -7.01 -4.03 -1.32
N ASP A 34 -8.03 -3.34 -1.86
CA ASP A 34 -8.03 -1.88 -1.97
C ASP A 34 -7.82 -1.19 -0.62
N MET A 35 -8.58 -1.61 0.39
CA MET A 35 -8.47 -1.11 1.76
C MET A 35 -7.06 -1.33 2.34
N VAL A 36 -6.49 -2.52 2.16
CA VAL A 36 -5.14 -2.88 2.60
C VAL A 36 -4.08 -2.03 1.90
N ILE A 37 -4.17 -1.87 0.57
CA ILE A 37 -3.25 -1.04 -0.22
C ILE A 37 -3.37 0.43 0.20
N SER A 38 -4.59 0.91 0.41
CA SER A 38 -4.84 2.28 0.81
C SER A 38 -4.22 2.60 2.17
N GLU A 39 -4.41 1.72 3.15
CA GLU A 39 -3.84 1.90 4.48
C GLU A 39 -2.32 1.74 4.49
N ALA A 40 -1.77 0.86 3.65
CA ALA A 40 -0.31 0.73 3.47
C ALA A 40 0.30 2.01 2.90
N LEU A 41 -0.35 2.61 1.88
CA LEU A 41 0.08 3.87 1.28
C LEU A 41 -0.11 5.07 2.21
N ARG A 42 -1.06 5.02 3.17
CA ARG A 42 -1.17 6.03 4.22
C ARG A 42 0.01 5.99 5.18
N LEU A 43 0.35 4.80 5.69
CA LEU A 43 1.44 4.66 6.66
C LEU A 43 2.82 4.86 6.02
N TYR A 44 2.99 4.41 4.77
CA TYR A 44 4.28 4.41 4.08
C TYR A 44 4.16 4.97 2.65
N PRO A 45 3.78 6.25 2.47
CA PRO A 45 3.60 6.85 1.16
C PRO A 45 4.97 7.03 0.47
N PRO A 46 5.20 6.45 -0.73
CA PRO A 46 6.43 6.71 -1.48
C PRO A 46 6.60 8.21 -1.79
N GLY A 47 5.50 8.88 -2.15
CA GLY A 47 5.39 10.34 -2.24
C GLY A 47 4.96 10.95 -0.91
N PHE A 48 5.91 11.17 0.00
CA PHE A 48 5.65 11.65 1.36
C PHE A 48 5.71 13.18 1.50
N ARG A 49 6.21 13.89 0.48
CA ARG A 49 6.35 15.34 0.46
C ARG A 49 6.12 15.87 -0.96
N PHE A 50 5.38 16.97 -1.08
CA PHE A 50 5.18 17.69 -2.33
C PHE A 50 5.59 19.15 -2.16
N ALA A 51 6.16 19.77 -3.18
CA ALA A 51 6.55 21.18 -3.16
C ALA A 51 5.83 21.97 -4.26
N ARG A 52 5.56 23.25 -4.00
CA ARG A 52 5.08 24.22 -4.97
C ARG A 52 5.86 25.51 -4.79
N ASP A 53 6.30 26.10 -5.89
CA ASP A 53 6.82 27.45 -5.86
C ASP A 53 5.66 28.44 -5.95
N VAL A 54 5.75 29.52 -5.19
CA VAL A 54 4.74 30.57 -5.11
C VAL A 54 5.05 31.62 -6.17
N ASP A 55 4.30 31.61 -7.28
CA ASP A 55 4.57 32.48 -8.43
C ASP A 55 4.13 33.94 -8.22
N GLU A 56 3.17 34.15 -7.31
CA GLU A 56 2.62 35.45 -6.94
C GLU A 56 2.23 35.48 -5.46
N ASP A 57 2.30 36.67 -4.86
CA ASP A 57 1.84 36.91 -3.49
C ASP A 57 0.37 36.47 -3.35
N CYS A 58 0.08 35.55 -2.43
CA CYS A 58 -1.27 35.03 -2.26
C CYS A 58 -1.63 34.75 -0.79
N MET A 59 -2.93 34.58 -0.53
CA MET A 59 -3.46 34.21 0.78
C MET A 59 -4.08 32.81 0.69
N VAL A 60 -3.60 31.88 1.51
CA VAL A 60 -4.14 30.52 1.60
C VAL A 60 -4.56 30.26 3.05
N ASN A 61 -5.84 29.96 3.28
CA ASN A 61 -6.40 29.75 4.63
C ASN A 61 -6.04 30.87 5.63
N GLY A 62 -6.03 32.12 5.17
CA GLY A 62 -5.67 33.29 5.99
C GLY A 62 -4.16 33.48 6.22
N GLN A 63 -3.31 32.64 5.61
CA GLN A 63 -1.85 32.76 5.66
C GLN A 63 -1.31 33.43 4.40
N PHE A 64 -0.44 34.43 4.57
CA PHE A 64 0.25 35.09 3.47
C PHE A 64 1.42 34.26 2.97
N LEU A 65 1.44 33.98 1.67
CA LEU A 65 2.52 33.29 0.98
C LEU A 65 3.19 34.28 0.02
N PRO A 66 4.45 34.68 0.26
CA PRO A 66 5.16 35.61 -0.60
C PRO A 66 5.63 34.94 -1.88
N LYS A 67 5.62 35.69 -2.98
CA LYS A 67 6.23 35.31 -4.25
C LYS A 67 7.68 34.89 -4.06
N GLY A 68 8.05 33.79 -4.73
CA GLY A 68 9.38 33.20 -4.67
C GLY A 68 9.61 32.27 -3.49
N ALA A 69 8.64 32.11 -2.57
CA ALA A 69 8.70 31.08 -1.55
C ALA A 69 8.42 29.69 -2.15
N THR A 70 8.95 28.64 -1.49
CA THR A 70 8.58 27.25 -1.75
C THR A 70 7.68 26.75 -0.63
N LEU A 71 6.45 26.38 -0.99
CA LEU A 71 5.49 25.74 -0.10
C LEU A 71 5.68 24.22 -0.12
N GLU A 72 6.06 23.64 1.01
CA GLU A 72 6.09 22.19 1.19
C GLU A 72 4.78 21.68 1.82
N ILE A 73 4.21 20.64 1.22
CA ILE A 73 3.03 19.91 1.69
C ILE A 73 3.53 18.59 2.30
N PRO A 74 3.49 18.44 3.64
CA PRO A 74 4.03 17.26 4.32
C PRO A 74 3.00 16.13 4.35
N ALA A 75 2.70 15.53 3.20
CA ALA A 75 1.68 14.50 3.06
C ALA A 75 1.86 13.32 4.03
N GLY A 76 3.10 12.84 4.22
CA GLY A 76 3.39 11.78 5.19
C GLY A 76 3.09 12.17 6.63
N TYR A 77 3.26 13.44 7.01
CA TYR A 77 2.89 13.92 8.35
C TYR A 77 1.36 14.01 8.49
N LEU A 78 0.68 14.57 7.48
CA LEU A 78 -0.78 14.68 7.47
C LEU A 78 -1.48 13.32 7.58
N HIS A 79 -0.86 12.26 7.07
CA HIS A 79 -1.37 10.89 7.16
C HIS A 79 -1.28 10.28 8.57
N TYR A 80 -0.53 10.91 9.48
CA TYR A 80 -0.39 10.51 10.89
C TYR A 80 -1.03 11.51 11.86
N ASP A 81 -1.69 12.57 11.36
CA ASP A 81 -2.32 13.57 12.21
C ASP A 81 -3.51 12.96 12.97
N PRO A 82 -3.48 12.90 14.31
CA PRO A 82 -4.54 12.30 15.11
C PRO A 82 -5.87 13.05 15.03
N GLU A 83 -5.89 14.31 14.59
CA GLU A 83 -7.12 15.05 14.32
C GLU A 83 -7.94 14.39 13.20
N TYR A 84 -7.26 13.88 12.17
CA TYR A 84 -7.88 13.25 11.00
C TYR A 84 -7.82 11.72 11.03
N TRP A 85 -6.89 11.15 11.80
CA TRP A 85 -6.61 9.71 11.85
C TRP A 85 -6.55 9.20 13.29
N PRO A 86 -7.69 8.77 13.89
CA PRO A 86 -7.69 8.22 15.25
C PRO A 86 -6.78 7.00 15.36
N GLU A 87 -5.90 6.90 16.35
CA GLU A 87 -4.89 5.83 16.43
C GLU A 87 -4.00 5.72 15.16
N PRO A 88 -3.32 6.82 14.76
CA PRO A 88 -2.73 6.97 13.43
C PRO A 88 -1.64 5.94 13.11
N GLU A 89 -0.96 5.42 14.14
CA GLU A 89 0.10 4.41 14.04
C GLU A 89 -0.43 3.00 13.73
N LYS A 90 -1.72 2.74 13.95
CA LYS A 90 -2.29 1.40 13.76
C LYS A 90 -2.71 1.19 12.31
N PHE A 91 -2.31 0.04 11.76
CA PHE A 91 -2.77 -0.45 10.47
C PHE A 91 -4.21 -0.96 10.55
N ILE A 92 -5.17 -0.17 10.07
CA ILE A 92 -6.59 -0.53 10.04
C ILE A 92 -7.12 -0.33 8.61
N PRO A 93 -7.19 -1.38 7.78
CA PRO A 93 -7.65 -1.30 6.39
C PRO A 93 -9.04 -0.66 6.22
N GLU A 94 -9.95 -0.91 7.17
CA GLU A 94 -11.35 -0.53 7.08
C GLU A 94 -11.61 0.97 7.34
N ARG A 95 -10.56 1.79 7.49
CA ARG A 95 -10.68 3.25 7.64
C ARG A 95 -11.13 3.91 6.34
N HIS A 96 -11.89 4.98 6.48
CA HIS A 96 -12.27 5.83 5.36
C HIS A 96 -11.27 7.00 5.25
N PRO A 97 -10.80 7.33 4.04
CA PRO A 97 -9.82 8.39 3.86
C PRO A 97 -10.43 9.78 4.12
N PHE A 98 -9.92 10.50 5.12
CA PHE A 98 -10.28 11.90 5.38
C PHE A 98 -9.24 12.87 4.80
N VAL A 99 -7.97 12.68 5.15
CA VAL A 99 -6.84 13.47 4.63
C VAL A 99 -5.81 12.53 4.04
N TYR A 100 -5.94 12.25 2.73
CA TYR A 100 -5.24 11.18 2.03
C TYR A 100 -4.66 11.66 0.69
N LEU A 101 -3.35 11.57 0.53
CA LEU A 101 -2.56 12.19 -0.55
C LEU A 101 -1.36 11.35 -1.05
N PRO A 102 -1.39 10.00 -1.08
CA PRO A 102 -0.21 9.21 -1.50
C PRO A 102 0.16 9.39 -2.98
N PHE A 103 -0.79 9.87 -3.79
CA PHE A 103 -0.61 10.17 -5.21
C PHE A 103 -0.71 11.68 -5.50
N GLY A 104 -0.64 12.52 -4.46
CA GLY A 104 -0.92 13.95 -4.55
C GLY A 104 -2.39 14.24 -4.88
N ALA A 105 -2.68 15.50 -5.21
CA ALA A 105 -4.02 15.96 -5.60
C ALA A 105 -3.95 17.06 -6.68
N GLY A 106 -5.08 17.29 -7.34
CA GLY A 106 -5.24 18.34 -8.35
C GLY A 106 -4.58 18.01 -9.70
N PRO A 107 -4.33 19.04 -10.55
CA PRO A 107 -3.85 18.85 -11.93
C PRO A 107 -2.45 18.21 -12.05
N ARG A 108 -1.68 18.19 -10.95
CA ARG A 108 -0.35 17.59 -10.86
C ARG A 108 -0.34 16.33 -9.98
N SER A 109 -1.52 15.72 -9.78
CA SER A 109 -1.62 14.39 -9.19
C SER A 109 -0.94 13.34 -10.09
N CYS A 110 -0.60 12.19 -9.50
CA CYS A 110 0.10 11.12 -10.20
C CYS A 110 -0.73 10.60 -11.39
N VAL A 111 -0.22 10.84 -12.60
CA VAL A 111 -0.80 10.30 -13.84
C VAL A 111 -0.83 8.77 -13.84
N GLY A 112 0.10 8.13 -13.13
CA GLY A 112 0.23 6.68 -13.02
C GLY A 112 -0.63 6.04 -11.91
N MET A 113 -1.45 6.80 -11.18
CA MET A 113 -2.20 6.28 -10.01
C MET A 113 -2.98 4.99 -10.32
N ARG A 114 -3.75 4.99 -11.41
CA ARG A 114 -4.58 3.83 -11.79
C ARG A 114 -3.75 2.62 -12.20
N LEU A 115 -2.64 2.87 -12.92
CA LEU A 115 -1.71 1.81 -13.32
C LEU A 115 -1.02 1.21 -12.09
N ALA A 116 -0.48 2.05 -11.20
CA ALA A 116 0.20 1.59 -9.98
C ALA A 116 -0.74 0.77 -9.10
N GLN A 117 -1.99 1.20 -8.92
CA GLN A 117 -2.98 0.43 -8.15
C GLN A 117 -3.27 -0.93 -8.80
N LEU A 118 -3.42 -1.00 -10.12
CA LEU A 118 -3.60 -2.26 -10.83
C LEU A 118 -2.37 -3.17 -10.68
N GLU A 119 -1.17 -2.64 -10.90
CA GLU A 119 0.08 -3.40 -10.79
C GLU A 119 0.28 -3.98 -9.39
N ILE A 120 0.05 -3.18 -8.33
CA ILE A 120 0.14 -3.63 -6.94
C ILE A 120 -0.86 -4.75 -6.69
N LYS A 121 -2.12 -4.59 -7.10
CA LYS A 121 -3.15 -5.63 -6.94
C LYS A 121 -2.76 -6.92 -7.64
N MET A 122 -2.39 -6.83 -8.91
CA MET A 122 -1.98 -7.99 -9.72
C MET A 122 -0.80 -8.71 -9.07
N ALA A 123 0.24 -7.98 -8.68
CA ALA A 123 1.42 -8.55 -8.03
C ALA A 123 1.06 -9.24 -6.71
N LEU A 124 0.30 -8.58 -5.83
CA LEU A 124 -0.08 -9.13 -4.53
C LEU A 124 -0.96 -10.38 -4.67
N VAL A 125 -1.91 -10.40 -5.61
CA VAL A 125 -2.76 -11.57 -5.86
C VAL A 125 -1.90 -12.74 -6.34
N HIS A 126 -1.00 -12.54 -7.30
CA HIS A 126 -0.13 -13.61 -7.80
C HIS A 126 0.80 -14.16 -6.71
N ILE A 127 1.41 -13.26 -5.93
CA ILE A 127 2.32 -13.63 -4.84
C ILE A 127 1.55 -14.41 -3.78
N PHE A 128 0.44 -13.88 -3.27
CA PHE A 128 -0.28 -14.53 -2.17
C PHE A 128 -1.02 -15.79 -2.61
N ARG A 129 -1.37 -15.99 -3.88
CA ARG A 129 -1.91 -17.28 -4.33
C ARG A 129 -0.91 -18.41 -4.20
N LYS A 130 0.36 -18.15 -4.54
CA LYS A 130 1.41 -19.17 -4.61
C LYS A 130 2.23 -19.31 -3.33
N PHE A 131 2.30 -18.25 -2.53
CA PHE A 131 3.24 -18.18 -1.42
C PHE A 131 2.61 -17.69 -0.12
N ASN A 132 3.07 -18.28 0.97
CA ASN A 132 2.96 -17.72 2.31
C ASN A 132 4.18 -16.84 2.57
N ILE A 133 3.94 -15.58 2.94
CA ILE A 133 4.99 -14.63 3.33
C ILE A 133 4.88 -14.40 4.83
N VAL A 134 5.96 -14.70 5.56
CA VAL A 134 6.01 -14.61 7.02
C VAL A 134 7.24 -13.81 7.45
N ALA A 135 7.10 -13.01 8.50
CA ALA A 135 8.24 -12.35 9.12
C ALA A 135 9.24 -13.38 9.67
N CYS A 136 10.53 -13.12 9.48
CA CYS A 136 11.64 -13.91 10.00
C CYS A 136 12.39 -13.14 11.10
N THR A 137 13.44 -13.76 11.66
CA THR A 137 14.30 -13.14 12.68
C THR A 137 14.97 -11.84 12.21
N ASP A 138 15.16 -11.69 10.90
CA ASP A 138 15.78 -10.52 10.29
C ASP A 138 14.77 -9.41 9.92
N THR A 139 13.46 -9.68 9.99
CA THR A 139 12.43 -8.69 9.73
C THR A 139 12.45 -7.62 10.82
N LYS A 140 12.76 -6.37 10.46
CA LYS A 140 12.78 -5.24 11.40
C LYS A 140 11.38 -4.68 11.62
N VAL A 141 10.95 -4.67 12.88
CA VAL A 141 9.68 -4.09 13.33
C VAL A 141 9.96 -3.17 14.53
N PRO A 142 9.67 -1.85 14.46
CA PRO A 142 9.14 -1.14 13.30
C PRO A 142 10.12 -1.07 12.12
N LEU A 143 9.60 -0.82 10.92
CA LEU A 143 10.41 -0.67 9.71
C LEU A 143 11.29 0.59 9.83
N MET A 144 12.60 0.44 9.59
CA MET A 144 13.47 1.60 9.43
C MET A 144 13.31 2.16 8.03
N LEU A 145 12.96 3.45 7.94
CA LEU A 145 12.73 4.13 6.67
C LEU A 145 13.94 4.95 6.23
N LYS A 146 14.09 5.08 4.92
CA LYS A 146 15.03 5.97 4.25
C LYS A 146 14.24 6.88 3.30
N SER A 147 14.59 8.16 3.33
CA SER A 147 14.05 9.19 2.45
C SER A 147 15.14 9.59 1.45
N HIS A 148 14.96 9.27 0.18
CA HIS A 148 15.69 9.91 -0.94
C HIS A 148 14.66 10.53 -1.89
N THR A 149 14.52 10.04 -3.12
CA THR A 149 13.48 10.44 -4.06
C THR A 149 12.10 9.95 -3.62
N THR A 150 12.05 8.78 -2.98
CA THR A 150 10.85 8.20 -2.39
C THR A 150 11.13 7.75 -0.95
N LEU A 151 10.06 7.58 -0.17
CA LEU A 151 10.12 6.90 1.12
C LEU A 151 10.11 5.39 0.88
N GLY A 152 11.01 4.67 1.57
CA GLY A 152 11.05 3.21 1.50
C GLY A 152 11.88 2.60 2.64
N PRO A 153 11.92 1.26 2.72
CA PRO A 153 12.70 0.56 3.75
C PRO A 153 14.20 0.79 3.56
N LYS A 154 14.91 1.18 4.62
CA LYS A 154 16.33 1.54 4.58
C LYS A 154 17.23 0.38 4.12
N ASN A 155 16.93 -0.83 4.59
CA ASN A 155 17.75 -2.03 4.37
C ASN A 155 16.99 -3.16 3.65
N GLY A 156 15.92 -2.82 2.93
CA GLY A 156 14.97 -3.81 2.40
C GLY A 156 14.09 -4.44 3.47
N ILE A 157 13.30 -5.46 3.09
CA ILE A 157 12.42 -6.22 3.98
C ILE A 157 12.76 -7.70 3.78
N TYR A 158 13.29 -8.32 4.83
CA TYR A 158 13.55 -9.76 4.85
C TYR A 158 12.31 -10.49 5.32
N VAL A 159 11.94 -11.55 4.61
CA VAL A 159 10.78 -12.40 4.91
C VAL A 159 11.12 -13.85 4.55
N THR A 160 10.47 -14.79 5.23
CA THR A 160 10.45 -16.19 4.82
C THR A 160 9.30 -16.41 3.85
N ILE A 161 9.59 -17.07 2.74
CA ILE A 161 8.62 -17.43 1.72
C ILE A 161 8.50 -18.95 1.68
N THR A 162 7.29 -19.48 1.82
CA THR A 162 7.00 -20.90 1.61
C THR A 162 5.90 -21.08 0.58
N ASN A 163 5.90 -22.20 -0.15
CA ASN A 163 4.81 -22.52 -1.06
C ASN A 163 3.49 -22.60 -0.29
N ARG A 164 2.42 -22.14 -0.91
CA ARG A 164 1.06 -22.29 -0.40
C ARG A 164 0.44 -23.53 -1.04
N GLU A 165 0.03 -24.46 -0.19
CA GLU A 165 -0.81 -25.58 -0.63
C GLU A 165 -2.18 -25.02 -1.00
N ILE A 166 -2.57 -25.19 -2.26
CA ILE A 166 -3.90 -24.86 -2.74
C ILE A 166 -4.76 -26.10 -2.50
N GLU A 167 -5.79 -26.00 -1.67
CA GLU A 167 -6.76 -27.09 -1.51
C GLU A 167 -7.41 -27.39 -2.88
N GLY A 168 -7.02 -28.51 -3.50
CA GLY A 168 -7.61 -29.02 -4.75
C GLY A 168 -6.65 -29.25 -5.93
N GLU A 169 -5.36 -28.92 -5.82
CA GLU A 169 -4.38 -29.18 -6.91
C GLU A 169 -3.47 -30.36 -6.54
N PRO A 170 -3.29 -31.39 -7.41
CA PRO A 170 -2.42 -32.52 -7.09
C PRO A 170 -0.97 -32.04 -6.93
N ALA A 171 -0.35 -32.41 -5.81
CA ALA A 171 1.03 -32.08 -5.50
C ALA A 171 1.94 -32.47 -6.68
N THR A 172 2.71 -31.51 -7.19
CA THR A 172 3.74 -31.78 -8.19
C THR A 172 4.83 -32.60 -7.49
N PRO A 173 5.17 -33.81 -7.98
CA PRO A 173 6.25 -34.59 -7.38
C PRO A 173 7.57 -33.83 -7.52
N PRO A 174 8.48 -33.94 -6.54
CA PRO A 174 9.78 -33.30 -6.60
C PRO A 174 10.52 -33.76 -7.86
N ALA A 175 11.12 -32.80 -8.57
CA ALA A 175 11.96 -33.10 -9.72
C ALA A 175 13.09 -34.04 -9.28
N GLU A 176 13.14 -35.22 -9.88
CA GLU A 176 14.26 -36.15 -9.72
C GLU A 176 15.52 -35.45 -10.25
N GLU A 177 16.54 -35.36 -9.40
CA GLU A 177 17.88 -34.90 -9.76
C GLU A 177 18.53 -35.96 -10.69
N GLU A 178 18.83 -35.59 -11.94
CA GLU A 178 19.75 -36.33 -12.83
C GLU A 178 21.22 -35.96 -12.56
#